data_AF-A0ABD2Q766-F1
#
_entry.id   AF-A0ABD2Q766-F1
#
_cell.length_a   1.000
_cell.length_b   1.000
_cell.length_c   1.000
_cell.angle_alpha   90.00
_cell.angle_beta   90.00
_cell.angle_gamma   90.00
#
_symmetry.space_group_name_H-M   'P 1'
#
loop_
_entity.id
_entity.type
_entity.pdbx_description
1 polymer ?
#
loop_
_entity_poly.entity_id
_entity_poly.type
_entity_poly.pdbx_seq_one_letter_code
_entity_poly.pdbx_strand_id
1 'polypeptide(L)'
;MDKFFSEEELELLNKEIPGFQAMTSVSLDEAKQMLEVIRAPLPGHQIREISGANTRIDCGEELKLLLSKAREKVQGLLQAMHTYSQAEERGFTNWINKQLGKDEDCKTLLPLQFEQHELFSKVCNGIILCKMVNLVQPNTIHPNTISRGDKLKHIWN
;
A
#
# COMPACT_ATOMS: atom_id res chain seq x y z
N MET A 1 13.58 26.90 -1.55
CA MET A 1 13.62 25.46 -1.87
C MET A 1 13.22 24.61 -0.66
N ASP A 2 13.69 24.97 0.53
CA ASP A 2 13.46 24.22 1.78
C ASP A 2 11.99 23.97 2.14
N LYS A 3 11.12 24.93 1.82
CA LYS A 3 9.67 24.85 2.08
C LYS A 3 8.94 23.71 1.35
N PHE A 4 9.59 23.01 0.42
CA PHE A 4 8.97 21.95 -0.37
C PHE A 4 9.23 20.53 0.16
N PHE A 5 10.17 20.41 1.09
CA PHE A 5 10.68 19.15 1.60
C PHE A 5 10.52 19.07 3.12
N SER A 6 10.35 17.85 3.66
CA SER A 6 10.42 17.59 5.10
C SER A 6 11.87 17.67 5.60
N GLU A 7 12.06 17.79 6.91
CA GLU A 7 13.42 17.79 7.50
C GLU A 7 14.22 16.54 7.12
N GLU A 8 13.58 15.37 7.09
CA GLU A 8 14.21 14.10 6.68
C GLU A 8 14.62 14.13 5.19
N GLU A 9 13.76 14.63 4.31
CA GLU A 9 14.08 14.76 2.89
C GLU A 9 15.23 15.75 2.66
N LEU A 10 15.26 16.87 3.40
CA LEU A 10 16.34 17.86 3.32
C LEU A 10 17.69 17.28 3.75
N GLU A 11 17.71 16.44 4.80
CA GLU A 11 18.92 15.76 5.27
C GLU A 11 19.45 14.79 4.21
N LEU A 12 18.57 13.97 3.62
CA LEU A 12 18.92 13.03 2.56
C LEU A 12 19.41 13.74 1.29
N LEU A 13 18.73 14.81 0.88
CA LEU A 13 19.10 15.60 -0.29
C LEU A 13 20.42 16.32 -0.09
N ASN A 14 20.70 16.88 1.09
CA ASN A 14 21.99 17.51 1.37
C ASN A 14 23.16 16.52 1.35
N LYS A 15 22.91 15.25 1.70
CA LYS A 15 23.92 14.19 1.65
C LYS A 15 24.24 13.76 0.21
N GLU A 16 23.21 13.58 -0.62
CA GLU A 16 23.35 13.06 -1.98
C GLU A 16 23.64 14.15 -3.02
N ILE A 17 23.18 15.38 -2.76
CA ILE A 17 23.33 16.55 -3.63
C ILE A 17 23.81 17.75 -2.78
N PRO A 18 25.13 17.85 -2.53
CA PRO A 18 25.69 18.93 -1.73
C PRO A 18 25.37 20.31 -2.34
N GLY A 19 24.85 21.23 -1.51
CA GLY A 19 24.55 22.60 -1.93
C GLY A 19 23.25 22.75 -2.71
N PHE A 20 22.36 21.74 -2.72
CA PHE A 20 21.10 21.82 -3.46
C PHE A 20 20.24 23.04 -3.07
N GLN A 21 20.24 23.42 -1.78
CA GLN A 21 19.44 24.54 -1.26
C GLN A 21 19.82 25.90 -1.88
N ALA A 22 21.04 26.04 -2.38
CA ALA A 22 21.53 27.26 -3.02
C ALA A 22 21.25 27.28 -4.55
N MET A 23 20.73 26.19 -5.12
CA MET A 23 20.44 26.11 -6.55
C MET A 23 19.18 26.92 -6.89
N THR A 24 19.25 27.70 -7.96
CA THR A 24 18.09 28.45 -8.51
C THR A 24 17.34 27.67 -9.58
N SER A 25 18.03 26.74 -10.25
CA SER A 25 17.46 25.81 -11.22
C SER A 25 18.22 24.49 -11.20
N VAL A 26 17.56 23.39 -11.54
CA VAL A 26 18.14 22.05 -11.63
C VAL A 26 17.98 21.48 -13.04
N SER A 27 18.95 20.72 -13.51
CA SER A 27 18.86 19.95 -14.75
C SER A 27 17.87 18.80 -14.63
N LEU A 28 17.48 18.22 -15.76
CA LEU A 28 16.61 17.03 -15.78
C LEU A 28 17.21 15.84 -15.01
N ASP A 29 18.54 15.68 -15.01
CA ASP A 29 19.19 14.57 -14.32
C ASP A 29 19.31 14.81 -12.81
N GLU A 30 19.60 16.04 -12.39
CA GLU A 30 19.52 16.45 -10.98
C GLU A 30 18.09 16.29 -10.46
N ALA A 31 17.08 16.71 -11.23
CA ALA A 31 15.68 16.54 -10.86
C ALA A 31 15.29 15.07 -10.71
N LYS A 32 15.73 14.18 -11.61
CA LYS A 32 15.54 12.72 -11.46
C LYS A 32 16.20 12.23 -10.18
N GLN A 33 17.46 12.60 -9.94
CA GLN A 33 18.19 12.16 -8.76
C GLN A 33 17.50 12.63 -7.47
N MET A 34 17.02 13.87 -7.42
CA MET A 34 16.23 14.38 -6.29
C MET A 34 14.97 13.55 -6.06
N LEU A 35 14.23 13.22 -7.13
CA LEU A 35 13.03 12.40 -7.05
C LEU A 35 13.31 10.96 -6.57
N GLU A 36 14.44 10.38 -6.97
CA GLU A 36 14.89 9.08 -6.45
C GLU A 36 15.19 9.15 -4.95
N VAL A 37 15.88 10.20 -4.50
CA VAL A 37 16.23 10.39 -3.07
C VAL A 37 15.00 10.50 -2.19
N ILE A 38 13.98 11.25 -2.62
CA ILE A 38 12.71 11.38 -1.88
C ILE A 38 11.75 10.19 -2.12
N ARG A 39 12.21 9.12 -2.78
CA ARG A 39 11.45 7.91 -3.07
C ARG A 39 10.17 8.16 -3.88
N ALA A 40 10.21 9.16 -4.76
CA ALA A 40 9.12 9.49 -5.67
C ALA A 40 9.57 9.55 -7.14
N PRO A 41 10.10 8.44 -7.68
CA PRO A 41 10.68 8.44 -9.02
C PRO A 41 9.62 8.71 -10.10
N LEU A 42 9.96 9.61 -11.04
CA LEU A 42 9.16 9.87 -12.23
C LEU A 42 9.91 9.47 -13.51
N PRO A 43 9.22 8.86 -14.50
CA PRO A 43 9.77 8.65 -15.82
C PRO A 43 10.18 9.99 -16.46
N GLY A 44 11.31 9.99 -17.17
CA GLY A 44 11.85 11.20 -17.79
C GLY A 44 10.89 11.93 -18.74
N HIS A 45 9.94 11.24 -19.37
CA HIS A 45 8.91 11.89 -20.20
C HIS A 45 7.95 12.76 -19.38
N GLN A 46 7.62 12.38 -18.14
CA GLN A 46 6.75 13.15 -17.25
C GLN A 46 7.47 14.39 -16.72
N ILE A 47 8.76 14.24 -16.41
CA ILE A 47 9.62 15.37 -16.01
C ILE A 47 9.75 16.37 -17.17
N ARG A 48 9.91 15.87 -18.40
CA ARG A 48 9.95 16.72 -19.62
C ARG A 48 8.63 17.43 -19.90
N GLU A 49 7.49 16.82 -19.61
CA GLU A 49 6.20 17.48 -19.74
C GLU A 49 6.11 18.72 -18.85
N ILE A 50 6.70 18.66 -17.65
CA ILE A 50 6.69 19.74 -16.65
C ILE A 50 7.74 20.80 -16.97
N SER A 51 8.93 20.38 -17.40
CA SER A 51 10.02 21.26 -17.84
C SER A 51 9.77 21.89 -19.21
N GLY A 52 8.83 21.36 -19.99
CA GLY A 52 8.57 21.77 -21.38
C GLY A 52 9.79 21.62 -22.29
N ALA A 53 10.06 22.64 -23.11
CA ALA A 53 11.23 22.72 -23.98
C ALA A 53 12.51 23.16 -23.24
N ASN A 54 12.42 23.53 -21.95
CA ASN A 54 13.56 23.99 -21.18
C ASN A 54 14.44 22.79 -20.74
N THR A 55 15.75 23.01 -20.72
CA THR A 55 16.74 22.02 -20.26
C THR A 55 16.95 22.03 -18.75
N ARG A 56 16.36 23.02 -18.05
CA ARG A 56 16.45 23.24 -16.62
C ARG A 56 15.08 23.55 -16.04
N ILE A 57 14.85 23.10 -14.81
CA ILE A 57 13.65 23.28 -14.01
C ILE A 57 13.93 24.34 -12.96
N ASP A 58 13.10 25.38 -12.90
CA ASP A 58 13.17 26.41 -11.88
C ASP A 58 12.81 25.85 -10.49
N CYS A 59 13.57 26.25 -9.47
CA CYS A 59 13.43 25.75 -8.12
C CYS A 59 12.29 26.43 -7.32
N GLY A 60 11.49 27.27 -7.96
CA GLY A 60 10.25 27.84 -7.47
C GLY A 60 9.04 26.98 -7.83
N GLU A 61 8.19 27.45 -8.74
CA GLU A 61 6.89 26.82 -9.01
C GLU A 61 7.01 25.55 -9.86
N GLU A 62 7.99 25.43 -10.76
CA GLU A 62 8.17 24.22 -11.57
C GLU A 62 8.60 23.02 -10.71
N LEU A 63 9.57 23.21 -9.80
CA LEU A 63 9.97 22.19 -8.84
C LEU A 63 8.80 21.80 -7.92
N LYS A 64 8.02 22.77 -7.45
CA LYS A 64 6.82 22.49 -6.63
C LYS A 64 5.82 21.60 -7.36
N LEU A 65 5.54 21.90 -8.63
CA LEU A 65 4.63 21.13 -9.47
C LEU A 65 5.19 19.72 -9.76
N LEU A 66 6.51 19.61 -9.96
CA LEU A 66 7.18 18.33 -10.14
C LEU A 66 7.02 17.45 -8.91
N LEU A 67 7.29 18.00 -7.72
CA LEU A 67 7.19 17.28 -6.46
C LEU A 67 5.75 16.87 -6.15
N SER A 68 4.76 17.72 -6.45
CA SER A 68 3.35 17.35 -6.23
C SER A 68 2.92 16.19 -7.13
N LYS A 69 3.21 16.25 -8.43
CA LYS A 69 2.93 15.15 -9.37
C LYS A 69 3.67 13.86 -8.97
N ALA A 70 4.92 13.97 -8.52
CA ALA A 70 5.71 12.83 -8.08
C ALA A 70 5.07 12.11 -6.88
N ARG A 71 4.70 12.89 -5.84
CA ARG A 71 4.07 12.36 -4.63
C ARG A 71 2.67 11.79 -4.89
N GLU A 72 1.87 12.46 -5.72
CA GLU A 72 0.54 11.96 -6.12
C GLU A 72 0.63 10.59 -6.81
N LYS A 73 1.62 10.41 -7.69
CA LYS A 73 1.83 9.13 -8.36
C LYS A 73 2.24 8.01 -7.40
N VAL A 74 3.12 8.29 -6.45
CA VAL A 74 3.51 7.33 -5.40
C VAL A 74 2.30 6.95 -4.55
N GLN A 75 1.49 7.94 -4.16
CA GLN A 75 0.27 7.72 -3.41
C GLN A 75 -0.75 6.89 -4.21
N GLY A 76 -0.91 7.14 -5.51
CA GLY A 76 -1.77 6.35 -6.39
C GLY A 76 -1.32 4.89 -6.52
N LEU A 77 -0.01 4.63 -6.58
CA LEU A 77 0.56 3.27 -6.56
C LEU A 77 0.30 2.56 -5.22
N LEU A 78 0.50 3.24 -4.09
CA LEU A 78 0.24 2.68 -2.75
C LEU A 78 -1.26 2.41 -2.53
N GLN A 79 -2.13 3.29 -3.03
CA GLN A 79 -3.58 3.10 -2.96
C GLN A 79 -4.04 1.91 -3.82
N ALA A 80 -3.49 1.75 -5.03
CA ALA A 80 -3.86 0.67 -5.93
C ALA A 80 -3.45 -0.73 -5.44
N MET A 81 -2.46 -0.84 -4.56
CA MET A 81 -1.95 -2.14 -4.13
C MET A 81 -2.69 -2.74 -2.92
N HIS A 82 -3.27 -1.95 -2.00
CA HIS A 82 -3.83 -2.52 -0.75
C HIS A 82 -4.97 -1.73 -0.09
N THR A 83 -5.80 -0.97 -0.81
CA THR A 83 -6.95 -0.30 -0.15
C THR A 83 -8.21 -1.17 -0.18
N TYR A 84 -8.48 -1.88 0.91
CA TYR A 84 -9.84 -2.30 1.26
C TYR A 84 -10.49 -1.19 2.08
N SER A 85 -11.81 -1.03 1.96
CA SER A 85 -12.53 -0.07 2.81
C SER A 85 -12.81 -0.68 4.19
N GLN A 86 -12.78 0.16 5.24
CA GLN A 86 -13.21 -0.27 6.58
C GLN A 86 -14.67 -0.77 6.60
N ALA A 87 -15.50 -0.25 5.69
CA ALA A 87 -16.87 -0.69 5.51
C ALA A 87 -16.95 -2.14 5.01
N GLU A 88 -16.11 -2.52 4.04
CA GLU A 88 -16.00 -3.90 3.55
C GLU A 88 -15.49 -4.84 4.62
N GLU A 89 -14.41 -4.47 5.34
CA GLU A 89 -13.86 -5.29 6.42
C GLU A 89 -14.92 -5.57 7.51
N ARG A 90 -15.66 -4.53 7.93
CA ARG A 90 -16.77 -4.67 8.88
C ARG A 90 -17.89 -5.54 8.31
N GLY A 91 -18.25 -5.34 7.04
CA GLY A 91 -19.27 -6.11 6.35
C GLY A 91 -18.95 -7.60 6.31
N PHE A 92 -17.73 -7.95 5.92
CA PHE A 92 -17.25 -9.34 5.88
C PHE A 92 -17.18 -9.96 7.27
N THR A 93 -16.65 -9.23 8.25
CA THR A 93 -16.60 -9.66 9.66
C THR A 93 -17.99 -10.05 10.18
N ASN A 94 -18.98 -9.18 9.97
CA ASN A 94 -20.36 -9.44 10.40
C ASN A 94 -21.00 -10.61 9.66
N TRP A 95 -20.77 -10.70 8.35
CA TRP A 95 -21.34 -11.79 7.54
C TRP A 95 -20.76 -13.15 7.95
N ILE A 96 -19.44 -13.25 8.14
CA ILE A 96 -18.78 -14.49 8.57
C ILE A 96 -19.30 -14.91 9.95
N ASN A 97 -19.35 -14.00 10.92
CA ASN A 97 -19.88 -14.28 12.26
C ASN A 97 -21.32 -14.81 12.20
N LYS A 98 -22.16 -14.23 11.33
CA LYS A 98 -23.56 -14.65 11.17
C LYS A 98 -23.70 -16.03 10.54
N GLN A 99 -22.91 -16.35 9.51
CA GLN A 99 -23.07 -17.59 8.75
C GLN A 99 -22.34 -18.78 9.38
N LEU A 100 -21.14 -18.54 9.92
CA LEU A 100 -20.24 -19.60 10.40
C LEU A 100 -20.10 -19.66 11.92
N GLY A 101 -20.71 -18.73 12.68
CA GLY A 101 -20.56 -18.68 14.14
C GLY A 101 -21.05 -19.93 14.90
N LYS A 102 -21.78 -20.83 14.22
CA LYS A 102 -22.22 -22.12 14.77
C LYS A 102 -21.47 -23.34 14.20
N ASP A 103 -20.53 -23.12 13.27
CA ASP A 103 -19.76 -24.21 12.66
C ASP A 103 -18.69 -24.72 13.64
N GLU A 104 -18.68 -26.03 13.86
CA GLU A 104 -17.77 -26.69 14.81
C GLU A 104 -16.29 -26.45 14.49
N ASP A 105 -15.91 -26.42 13.21
CA ASP A 105 -14.52 -26.22 12.79
C ASP A 105 -14.09 -24.75 12.95
N CYS A 106 -15.05 -23.81 13.07
CA CYS A 106 -14.79 -22.37 13.18
C CYS A 106 -14.85 -21.86 14.63
N LYS A 107 -15.20 -22.69 15.62
CA LYS A 107 -15.39 -22.28 17.02
C LYS A 107 -14.18 -21.59 17.65
N THR A 108 -12.97 -21.98 17.26
CA THR A 108 -11.72 -21.38 17.78
C THR A 108 -11.35 -20.08 17.08
N LEU A 109 -11.99 -19.79 15.94
CA LEU A 109 -11.72 -18.61 15.10
C LEU A 109 -12.80 -17.54 15.24
N LEU A 110 -14.03 -17.92 15.59
CA LEU A 110 -15.17 -17.02 15.67
C LEU A 110 -15.59 -16.75 17.12
N PRO A 111 -16.11 -15.56 17.42
CA PRO A 111 -16.37 -14.45 16.51
C PRO A 111 -15.10 -13.68 16.11
N LEU A 112 -15.13 -13.10 14.89
CA LEU A 112 -14.21 -12.08 14.43
C LEU A 112 -14.57 -10.74 15.06
N GLN A 113 -13.57 -10.02 15.56
CA GLN A 113 -13.69 -8.67 16.10
C GLN A 113 -13.14 -7.65 15.10
N PHE A 114 -14.02 -6.76 14.59
CA PHE A 114 -13.67 -5.74 13.61
C PHE A 114 -12.69 -4.72 14.20
N GLU A 115 -12.92 -4.30 15.46
CA GLU A 115 -12.12 -3.31 16.17
C GLU A 115 -10.66 -3.77 16.39
N GLN A 116 -10.41 -5.07 16.29
CA GLN A 116 -9.08 -5.68 16.46
C GLN A 116 -8.45 -6.11 15.13
N HIS A 117 -9.08 -5.78 13.98
CA HIS A 117 -8.62 -6.16 12.65
C HIS A 117 -8.34 -7.67 12.50
N GLU A 118 -9.17 -8.50 13.13
CA GLU A 118 -8.96 -9.95 13.18
C GLU A 118 -9.29 -10.69 11.88
N LEU A 119 -9.97 -10.02 10.93
CA LEU A 119 -10.44 -10.65 9.69
C LEU A 119 -9.30 -11.39 8.99
N PHE A 120 -8.19 -10.70 8.71
CA PHE A 120 -7.09 -11.26 7.93
C PHE A 120 -6.31 -12.32 8.71
N SER A 121 -6.05 -12.09 10.00
CA SER A 121 -5.26 -13.02 10.82
C SER A 121 -5.98 -14.36 11.02
N LYS A 122 -7.31 -14.35 11.19
CA LYS A 122 -8.08 -15.57 11.44
C LYS A 122 -8.48 -16.34 10.18
N VAL A 123 -8.54 -15.70 9.02
CA VAL A 123 -8.77 -16.41 7.75
C VAL A 123 -7.51 -17.08 7.20
N CYS A 124 -6.31 -16.69 7.66
CA CYS A 124 -5.02 -17.19 7.15
C CYS A 124 -4.82 -18.71 7.27
N ASN A 125 -5.49 -19.39 8.20
CA ASN A 125 -5.42 -20.86 8.30
C ASN A 125 -6.27 -21.59 7.25
N GLY A 126 -7.05 -20.86 6.44
CA GLY A 126 -7.85 -21.38 5.33
C GLY A 126 -9.17 -22.04 5.73
N ILE A 127 -9.44 -22.29 7.01
CA ILE A 127 -10.66 -23.01 7.45
C ILE A 127 -11.91 -22.20 7.12
N ILE A 128 -11.94 -20.91 7.50
CA ILE A 128 -13.06 -20.01 7.23
C ILE A 128 -13.33 -19.94 5.72
N LEU A 129 -12.28 -19.78 4.90
CA LEU A 129 -12.40 -19.69 3.44
C LEU A 129 -12.99 -20.98 2.85
N CYS A 130 -12.50 -22.14 3.25
CA CYS A 130 -13.03 -23.42 2.80
C CYS A 130 -14.52 -23.60 3.14
N LYS A 131 -14.92 -23.17 4.34
CA LYS A 131 -16.32 -23.21 4.78
C LYS A 131 -17.20 -22.24 4.01
N MET A 132 -16.70 -21.03 3.72
CA MET A 132 -17.39 -20.05 2.89
C MET A 132 -17.68 -20.58 1.47
N VAL A 133 -16.70 -21.26 0.86
CA VAL A 133 -16.88 -21.88 -0.47
C VAL A 133 -18.03 -22.90 -0.44
N ASN A 134 -18.06 -23.76 0.58
CA ASN A 134 -19.14 -24.74 0.74
C ASN A 134 -20.50 -24.13 1.11
N LEU A 135 -20.54 -22.96 1.75
CA LEU A 135 -21.78 -22.21 1.97
C LEU A 135 -22.37 -21.67 0.67
N VAL A 136 -21.51 -21.15 -0.21
CA VAL A 136 -21.94 -20.61 -1.52
C VAL A 136 -22.34 -21.73 -2.47
N GLN A 137 -21.54 -22.79 -2.53
CA GLN A 137 -21.79 -23.95 -3.36
C GLN A 137 -21.55 -25.23 -2.54
N PRO A 138 -22.63 -25.92 -2.10
CA PRO A 138 -22.52 -27.14 -1.32
C PRO A 138 -21.69 -28.22 -2.01
N ASN A 139 -20.95 -29.00 -1.23
CA ASN A 139 -20.10 -30.12 -1.69
C ASN A 139 -18.95 -29.73 -2.63
N THR A 140 -18.53 -28.46 -2.66
CA THR A 140 -17.36 -28.03 -3.46
C THR A 140 -16.05 -28.54 -2.89
N ILE A 141 -15.89 -28.46 -1.56
CA ILE A 141 -14.70 -28.94 -0.83
C ILE A 141 -15.14 -30.07 0.09
N HIS A 142 -14.51 -31.22 -0.02
CA HIS A 142 -14.82 -32.35 0.84
C HIS A 142 -14.38 -32.07 2.29
N PRO A 143 -15.22 -32.25 3.32
CA PRO A 143 -14.88 -31.87 4.70
C PRO A 143 -13.61 -32.53 5.25
N ASN A 144 -13.30 -33.75 4.81
CA ASN A 144 -12.10 -34.48 5.24
C ASN A 144 -10.79 -33.98 4.60
N THR A 145 -10.86 -33.13 3.56
CA THR A 145 -9.66 -32.54 2.95
C THR A 145 -9.24 -31.24 3.63
N ILE A 146 -10.08 -30.68 4.50
CA ILE A 146 -9.75 -29.47 5.27
C ILE A 146 -8.85 -29.88 6.44
N SER A 147 -7.62 -29.39 6.46
CA SER A 147 -6.72 -29.57 7.60
C SER A 147 -7.19 -28.74 8.80
N ARG A 148 -7.09 -29.31 10.01
CA ARG A 148 -7.58 -28.69 11.26
C ARG A 148 -6.52 -28.65 12.37
N GLY A 149 -5.27 -28.96 12.05
CA GLY A 149 -4.20 -29.06 13.04
C GLY A 149 -3.62 -27.69 13.43
N ASP A 150 -3.12 -27.60 14.67
CA ASP A 150 -2.38 -26.43 15.21
C ASP A 150 -1.12 -26.06 14.40
N LYS A 151 -0.74 -26.88 13.43
CA LYS A 151 0.40 -26.69 12.52
C LYS A 151 0.06 -25.85 11.29
N LEU A 152 -1.16 -25.38 11.11
CA LEU A 152 -1.51 -24.42 10.05
C LEU A 152 -0.98 -22.99 10.33
N LYS A 153 -0.02 -22.86 11.25
CA LYS A 153 0.68 -21.62 11.55
C LYS A 153 1.44 -21.17 10.30
N HIS A 154 0.90 -20.13 9.66
CA HIS A 154 1.60 -19.25 8.74
C HIS A 154 2.42 -19.97 7.66
N ILE A 155 1.74 -20.50 6.62
CA ILE A 155 2.39 -20.83 5.35
C ILE A 155 3.05 -19.57 4.73
N TRP A 156 2.64 -18.38 5.19
CA TRP A 156 3.02 -17.07 4.68
C TRP A 156 3.92 -16.24 5.62
N ASN A 157 4.58 -16.85 6.61
CA ASN A 157 5.64 -16.18 7.39
C ASN A 157 7.03 -16.58 6.89
#